data_AF-B7QEJ5-F1
#
_entry.id   AF-B7QEJ5-F1
#
_cell.length_a   1.000
_cell.length_b   1.000
_cell.length_c   1.000
_cell.angle_alpha   90.00
_cell.angle_beta   90.00
_cell.angle_gamma   90.00
#
_symmetry.space_group_name_H-M   'P 1'
#
loop_
_entity.id
_entity.type
_entity.pdbx_description
1 polymer ?
#
loop_
_entity_poly.entity_id
_entity_poly.type
_entity_poly.pdbx_seq_one_letter_code
_entity_poly.pdbx_strand_id
1 'polypeptide(L)'
;MVCVSIAYTLACTLVVGPLLGKLVGHLLAYLLIKLSQDIPVAFVVSITAVMATWTFAEKFLYGCGVTTIISVALTTNAHSTSTIHNPIIMKKFWVLVRFVYNTVLVFLASYMIGRDTLQYLNWSDVLYPINFYVAKIGVRFITTIVVYPILASVGYELSWKQCLIIAWSNFKGVLMISLSLARAFSGVNLEFALKVWTLSDCTIGA
;
A
#
# COMPACT_ATOMS: atom_id res chain seq x y z
N MET A 1 0.64 -27.56 -6.19
CA MET A 1 1.93 -26.84 -6.00
C MET A 1 1.75 -25.32 -5.86
N VAL A 2 0.85 -24.67 -6.60
CA VAL A 2 0.58 -23.22 -6.49
C VAL A 2 0.03 -22.78 -5.12
N CYS A 3 -0.91 -23.53 -4.52
CA CYS A 3 -1.47 -23.19 -3.20
C CYS A 3 -0.44 -23.25 -2.05
N VAL A 4 0.52 -24.18 -2.09
CA VAL A 4 1.58 -24.29 -1.06
C VAL A 4 2.53 -23.09 -1.14
N SER A 5 2.85 -22.64 -2.35
CA SER A 5 3.66 -21.43 -2.58
C SER A 5 2.92 -20.17 -2.11
N ILE A 6 1.62 -20.03 -2.38
CA ILE A 6 0.82 -18.88 -1.92
C ILE A 6 0.72 -18.85 -0.40
N ALA A 7 0.42 -19.98 0.24
CA ALA A 7 0.32 -20.05 1.70
C ALA A 7 1.65 -19.67 2.38
N TYR A 8 2.77 -20.11 1.83
CA TYR A 8 4.10 -19.74 2.30
C TYR A 8 4.37 -18.23 2.13
N THR A 9 4.08 -17.65 0.96
CA THR A 9 4.24 -16.21 0.73
C THR A 9 3.36 -15.37 1.66
N LEU A 10 2.12 -15.80 1.91
CA LEU A 10 1.22 -15.15 2.86
C LEU A 10 1.76 -15.22 4.29
N ALA A 11 2.24 -16.39 4.73
CA ALA A 11 2.82 -16.56 6.06
C ALA A 11 4.08 -15.68 6.25
N CYS A 12 4.98 -15.65 5.26
CA CYS A 12 6.14 -14.76 5.28
C CYS A 12 5.73 -13.27 5.34
N THR A 13 4.70 -12.90 4.57
CA THR A 13 4.26 -11.49 4.50
C THR A 13 3.57 -11.02 5.78
N LEU A 14 2.78 -11.89 6.42
CA LEU A 14 2.00 -11.55 7.61
C LEU A 14 2.78 -11.69 8.92
N VAL A 15 3.74 -12.62 8.99
CA VAL A 15 4.47 -12.92 10.24
C VAL A 15 5.92 -12.45 10.17
N VAL A 16 6.66 -12.89 9.16
CA VAL A 16 8.11 -12.64 9.08
C VAL A 16 8.41 -11.17 8.80
N GLY A 17 7.68 -10.55 7.86
CA GLY A 17 7.83 -9.13 7.54
C GLY A 17 7.66 -8.21 8.75
N PRO A 18 6.53 -8.30 9.50
CA PRO A 18 6.33 -7.46 10.67
C PRO A 18 7.32 -7.68 11.81
N LEU A 19 7.75 -8.92 12.04
CA LEU A 19 8.76 -9.24 13.06
C LEU A 19 10.11 -8.59 12.73
N LEU A 20 10.56 -8.72 11.48
CA LEU A 20 11.79 -8.06 11.03
C LEU A 20 11.65 -6.54 11.06
N GLY A 21 10.50 -6.03 10.63
CA GLY A 21 10.21 -4.59 10.69
C GLY A 21 10.25 -4.05 12.11
N LYS A 22 9.84 -4.82 13.12
CA LYS A 22 9.96 -4.42 14.53
C LYS A 22 11.41 -4.31 14.99
N LEU A 23 12.26 -5.27 14.62
CA LEU A 23 13.68 -5.26 14.99
C LEU A 23 14.40 -4.08 14.33
N VAL A 24 14.22 -3.92 13.02
CA VAL A 24 14.85 -2.83 12.25
C VAL A 24 14.31 -1.47 12.66
N GLY A 25 13.01 -1.35 12.97
CA GLY A 25 12.42 -0.11 13.45
C GLY A 25 12.91 0.31 14.84
N HIS A 26 13.23 -0.64 15.72
CA HIS A 26 13.86 -0.32 17.00
C HIS A 26 15.28 0.21 16.80
N LEU A 27 16.06 -0.41 15.92
CA LEU A 27 17.40 0.06 15.54
C LEU A 27 17.33 1.46 14.90
N LEU A 28 16.39 1.69 13.99
CA LEU A 28 16.19 2.99 13.35
C LEU A 28 15.80 4.06 14.36
N ALA A 29 14.91 3.76 15.31
CA ALA A 29 14.54 4.71 16.35
C ALA A 29 15.75 5.11 17.21
N TYR A 30 16.60 4.15 17.58
CA TYR A 30 17.84 4.42 18.31
C TYR A 30 18.79 5.32 17.51
N LEU A 31 18.98 5.03 16.22
CA LEU A 31 19.81 5.84 15.32
C LEU A 31 19.26 7.26 15.18
N LEU A 32 17.95 7.42 15.03
CA LEU A 32 17.31 8.73 14.90
C LEU A 32 17.46 9.55 16.16
N ILE A 33 17.33 8.96 17.35
CA ILE A 33 17.54 9.67 18.62
C ILE A 33 18.99 10.19 18.68
N LYS A 34 19.97 9.35 18.34
CA LYS A 34 21.40 9.69 18.41
C LYS A 34 21.84 10.72 17.37
N LEU A 35 21.35 10.62 16.14
CA LEU A 35 21.69 11.52 15.03
C LEU A 35 20.75 12.73 14.91
N SER A 36 19.75 12.88 15.79
CA SER A 36 18.79 14.00 15.75
C SER A 36 19.39 15.38 16.00
N GLN A 37 20.67 15.45 16.38
CA GLN A 37 21.39 16.72 16.55
C GLN A 37 21.47 17.49 15.23
N ASP A 38 21.71 16.78 14.12
CA ASP A 38 21.76 17.36 12.77
C ASP A 38 20.49 17.01 11.99
N ILE A 39 19.64 18.02 11.77
CA ILE A 39 18.37 17.88 11.05
C ILE A 39 18.51 17.25 9.65
N PRO A 40 19.43 17.69 8.76
CA PRO A 40 19.53 17.12 7.41
C PRO A 40 19.98 15.66 7.43
N VAL A 41 20.88 15.29 8.36
CA VAL A 41 21.36 13.92 8.51
C VAL A 41 20.22 13.01 8.95
N ALA A 42 19.41 13.45 9.91
CA ALA A 42 18.25 12.69 10.37
C ALA A 42 17.25 12.40 9.24
N PHE A 43 17.04 13.33 8.30
CA PHE A 43 16.20 13.09 7.12
C PHE A 43 16.79 12.04 6.20
N VAL A 44 18.05 12.19 5.81
CA VAL A 44 18.73 11.25 4.89
C VAL A 44 18.73 9.84 5.48
N VAL A 45 19.10 9.70 6.75
CA VAL A 45 19.10 8.40 7.45
C VAL A 45 17.70 7.79 7.46
N SER A 46 16.66 8.57 7.71
CA SER A 46 15.28 8.05 7.71
C SER A 46 14.86 7.50 6.34
N ILE A 47 15.20 8.18 5.25
CA ILE A 47 14.86 7.75 3.89
C ILE A 47 15.70 6.52 3.51
N THR A 48 17.01 6.58 3.72
CA THR A 48 17.92 5.49 3.38
C THR A 48 17.58 4.22 4.16
N ALA A 49 17.25 4.32 5.45
CA ALA A 49 16.87 3.15 6.24
C ALA A 49 15.59 2.49 5.72
N VAL A 50 14.57 3.28 5.36
CA VAL A 50 13.32 2.76 4.79
C VAL A 50 13.57 2.06 3.45
N MET A 51 14.34 2.69 2.56
CA MET A 51 14.66 2.12 1.23
C MET A 51 15.56 0.88 1.32
N ALA A 52 16.55 0.89 2.20
CA ALA A 52 17.41 -0.26 2.46
C ALA A 52 16.59 -1.44 3.01
N THR A 53 15.68 -1.18 3.95
CA THR A 53 14.82 -2.23 4.52
C THR A 53 13.87 -2.81 3.49
N TRP A 54 13.29 -1.97 2.62
CA TRP A 54 12.46 -2.43 1.51
C TRP A 54 13.22 -3.37 0.58
N THR A 55 14.37 -2.92 0.07
CA THR A 55 15.16 -3.66 -0.91
C THR A 55 15.70 -4.96 -0.33
N PHE A 56 16.06 -4.95 0.95
CA PHE A 56 16.41 -6.16 1.69
C PHE A 56 15.21 -7.12 1.79
N ALA A 57 14.06 -6.63 2.25
CA ALA A 57 12.88 -7.47 2.41
C ALA A 57 12.36 -8.03 1.07
N GLU A 58 12.43 -7.27 -0.01
CA GLU A 58 12.00 -7.73 -1.33
C GLU A 58 12.91 -8.82 -1.90
N LYS A 59 14.24 -8.65 -1.80
CA LYS A 59 15.23 -9.62 -2.31
C LYS A 59 15.30 -10.90 -1.48
N PHE A 60 15.21 -10.80 -0.15
CA PHE A 60 15.46 -11.93 0.74
C PHE A 60 14.19 -12.64 1.24
N LEU A 61 13.01 -12.01 1.16
CA LEU A 61 11.78 -12.53 1.80
C LEU A 61 10.58 -12.62 0.83
N TYR A 62 10.84 -12.96 -0.43
CA TYR A 62 9.79 -13.27 -1.42
C TYR A 62 8.70 -12.19 -1.58
N GLY A 63 9.05 -10.91 -1.38
CA GLY A 63 8.14 -9.79 -1.65
C GLY A 63 7.37 -9.22 -0.45
N CYS A 64 7.74 -9.52 0.80
CA CYS A 64 7.09 -8.90 1.98
C CYS A 64 7.53 -7.46 2.28
N GLY A 65 8.05 -6.73 1.28
CA GLY A 65 8.63 -5.39 1.47
C GLY A 65 7.69 -4.39 2.11
N VAL A 66 6.44 -4.32 1.64
CA VAL A 66 5.45 -3.33 2.11
C VAL A 66 5.11 -3.52 3.58
N THR A 67 4.79 -4.73 4.00
CA THR A 67 4.42 -5.00 5.40
C THR A 67 5.58 -4.75 6.34
N THR A 68 6.80 -5.04 5.90
CA THR A 68 8.04 -4.77 6.65
C THR A 68 8.24 -3.27 6.89
N ILE A 69 8.15 -2.43 5.84
CA ILE A 69 8.27 -0.96 6.01
C ILE A 69 7.18 -0.45 6.96
N ILE A 70 5.93 -0.90 6.80
CA ILE A 70 4.83 -0.43 7.64
C ILE A 70 5.13 -0.72 9.12
N SER A 71 5.64 -1.92 9.43
CA SER A 71 6.05 -2.27 10.78
C SER A 71 7.26 -1.46 11.28
N VAL A 72 8.25 -1.17 10.43
CA VAL A 72 9.36 -0.25 10.75
C VAL A 72 8.82 1.14 11.12
N ALA A 73 7.91 1.68 10.29
CA ALA A 73 7.35 3.00 10.50
C ALA A 73 6.53 3.09 11.79
N LEU A 74 5.70 2.08 12.08
CA LEU A 74 4.89 2.02 13.31
C LEU A 74 5.78 1.95 14.56
N THR A 75 6.80 1.10 14.56
CA THR A 75 7.69 0.93 15.71
C THR A 75 8.62 2.12 15.91
N THR A 76 9.11 2.71 14.82
CA THR A 76 9.88 3.96 14.87
C THR A 76 9.03 5.10 15.43
N ASN A 77 7.77 5.23 14.99
CA ASN A 77 6.88 6.28 15.48
C ASN A 77 6.52 6.10 16.97
N ALA A 78 6.33 4.86 17.42
CA ALA A 78 6.04 4.55 18.81
C ALA A 78 7.21 4.93 19.75
N HIS A 79 8.46 4.71 19.32
CA HIS A 79 9.64 4.94 20.16
C HIS A 79 10.23 6.34 20.03
N SER A 80 10.13 6.97 18.86
CA SER A 80 10.81 8.23 18.58
C SER A 80 10.02 9.49 18.99
N THR A 81 8.70 9.38 19.17
CA THR A 81 7.82 10.53 19.49
C THR A 81 8.18 11.21 20.81
N SER A 82 8.75 10.49 21.79
CA SER A 82 9.07 11.02 23.12
C SER A 82 10.49 11.56 23.27
N THR A 83 11.40 11.30 22.33
CA THR A 83 12.85 11.43 22.58
C THR A 83 13.62 12.17 21.46
N ILE A 84 12.97 12.48 20.33
CA ILE A 84 13.61 13.30 19.28
C ILE A 84 13.72 14.76 19.75
N HIS A 85 14.87 15.39 19.51
CA HIS A 85 15.15 16.79 19.84
C HIS A 85 14.19 17.78 19.14
N ASN A 86 13.85 17.55 17.86
CA ASN A 86 12.93 18.37 17.06
C ASN A 86 11.82 17.56 16.36
N PRO A 87 10.79 17.07 17.09
CA PRO A 87 9.78 16.15 16.53
C PRO A 87 8.85 16.83 15.52
N ILE A 88 8.60 18.14 15.67
CA ILE A 88 7.67 18.90 14.83
C ILE A 88 8.19 19.01 13.40
N ILE A 89 9.49 19.30 13.24
CA ILE A 89 10.14 19.46 11.93
C ILE A 89 10.14 18.12 11.19
N MET A 90 10.50 17.04 11.87
CA MET A 90 10.47 15.68 11.32
C MET A 90 9.07 15.26 10.87
N LYS A 91 8.04 15.54 11.69
CA LYS A 91 6.65 15.26 11.32
C LYS A 91 6.20 16.07 10.10
N LYS A 92 6.51 17.36 10.05
CA LYS A 92 6.18 18.25 8.91
C LYS A 92 6.82 17.76 7.61
N PHE A 93 8.08 17.33 7.67
CA PHE A 93 8.77 16.74 6.53
C PHE A 93 8.02 15.52 5.98
N TRP A 94 7.69 14.54 6.82
CA TRP A 94 6.98 13.34 6.37
C TRP A 94 5.53 13.61 5.90
N VAL A 95 4.87 14.63 6.46
CA VAL A 95 3.57 15.10 5.97
C VAL A 95 3.71 15.69 4.57
N LEU A 96 4.73 16.53 4.32
CA LEU A 96 5.02 17.10 3.00
C LEU A 96 5.30 15.99 1.98
N VAL A 97 6.17 15.03 2.35
CA VAL A 97 6.50 13.89 1.49
C VAL A 97 5.24 13.11 1.10
N ARG A 98 4.39 12.74 2.08
CA ARG A 98 3.11 12.06 1.79
C ARG A 98 2.20 12.90 0.90
N PHE A 99 2.12 14.21 1.11
CA PHE A 99 1.31 15.10 0.28
C PHE A 99 1.78 15.11 -1.18
N VAL A 100 3.09 15.23 -1.42
CA VAL A 100 3.69 15.22 -2.76
C VAL A 100 3.42 13.88 -3.45
N TYR A 101 3.73 12.75 -2.81
CA TYR A 101 3.50 11.42 -3.38
C TYR A 101 2.03 11.15 -3.71
N ASN A 102 1.12 11.53 -2.81
CA ASN A 102 -0.31 11.35 -3.04
C ASN A 102 -0.80 12.16 -4.26
N THR A 103 -0.30 13.39 -4.42
CA THR A 103 -0.66 14.24 -5.55
C THR A 103 -0.15 13.67 -6.87
N VAL A 104 1.12 13.23 -6.91
CA VAL A 104 1.72 12.62 -8.12
C VAL A 104 0.97 11.34 -8.52
N LEU A 105 0.63 10.48 -7.56
CA LEU A 105 -0.09 9.22 -7.86
C LEU A 105 -1.51 9.47 -8.41
N VAL A 106 -2.25 10.41 -7.83
CA VAL A 106 -3.59 10.75 -8.32
C VAL A 106 -3.52 11.46 -9.67
N PHE A 107 -2.53 12.32 -9.89
CA PHE A 107 -2.29 12.97 -11.17
C PHE A 107 -2.00 11.93 -12.26
N LEU A 108 -1.08 10.99 -12.01
CA LEU A 108 -0.72 9.94 -12.96
C LEU A 108 -1.92 9.03 -13.26
N ALA A 109 -2.67 8.61 -12.24
CA ALA A 109 -3.85 7.77 -12.43
C ALA A 109 -4.93 8.48 -13.26
N SER A 110 -5.22 9.74 -12.95
CA SER A 110 -6.18 10.55 -13.72
C SER A 110 -5.74 10.72 -15.17
N TYR A 111 -4.45 10.96 -15.40
CA TYR A 111 -3.90 11.07 -16.75
C TYR A 111 -4.05 9.76 -17.55
N MET A 112 -3.73 8.61 -16.96
CA MET A 112 -3.87 7.31 -17.62
C MET A 112 -5.33 7.01 -17.98
N ILE A 113 -6.25 7.23 -17.03
CA ILE A 113 -7.69 7.04 -17.27
C ILE A 113 -8.19 7.97 -18.39
N GLY A 114 -7.74 9.24 -18.39
CA GLY A 114 -8.11 10.22 -19.40
C GLY A 114 -7.68 9.83 -20.81
N ARG A 115 -6.48 9.25 -20.96
CA ARG A 115 -5.98 8.81 -22.27
C ARG A 115 -6.68 7.54 -22.76
N ASP A 116 -6.75 6.53 -21.91
CA ASP A 116 -7.06 5.16 -22.36
C ASP A 116 -8.55 4.83 -22.25
N THR A 117 -9.31 5.53 -21.41
CA THR A 117 -10.71 5.16 -21.13
C THR A 117 -11.72 6.08 -21.83
N LEU A 118 -11.41 7.37 -22.02
CA LEU A 118 -12.36 8.34 -22.59
C LEU A 118 -12.70 8.08 -24.06
N GLN A 119 -11.81 7.42 -24.82
CA GLN A 119 -12.02 7.16 -26.25
C GLN A 119 -12.98 6.00 -26.55
N TYR A 120 -13.25 5.13 -25.56
CA TYR A 120 -14.06 3.92 -25.71
C TYR A 120 -15.34 3.93 -24.85
N LEU A 121 -15.65 5.08 -24.24
CA LEU A 121 -16.72 5.20 -23.25
C LEU A 121 -18.08 5.35 -23.93
N ASN A 122 -18.82 4.24 -24.06
CA ASN A 122 -20.24 4.28 -24.42
C ASN A 122 -21.12 4.47 -23.17
N TRP A 123 -22.29 5.08 -23.34
CA TRP A 123 -23.26 5.28 -22.25
C TRP A 123 -23.73 3.98 -21.59
N SER A 124 -23.70 2.86 -22.31
CA SER A 124 -24.02 1.54 -21.77
C SER A 124 -22.98 1.03 -20.76
N ASP A 125 -21.72 1.46 -20.89
CA ASP A 125 -20.62 0.94 -20.05
C ASP A 125 -20.56 1.61 -18.67
N VAL A 126 -21.34 2.68 -18.48
CA VAL A 126 -21.50 3.37 -17.20
C VAL A 126 -22.22 2.50 -16.16
N LEU A 127 -22.95 1.46 -16.58
CA LEU A 127 -23.64 0.53 -15.69
C LEU A 127 -22.67 -0.36 -14.90
N TYR A 128 -21.54 -0.76 -15.49
CA TYR A 128 -20.53 -1.60 -14.83
C TYR A 128 -19.93 -0.99 -13.55
N PRO A 129 -19.42 0.26 -13.55
CA PRO A 129 -18.86 0.86 -12.33
C PRO A 129 -19.92 1.09 -11.25
N ILE A 130 -21.17 1.36 -11.61
CA ILE A 130 -22.29 1.50 -10.66
C ILE A 130 -22.56 0.16 -9.98
N ASN A 131 -22.72 -0.92 -10.76
CA ASN A 131 -22.96 -2.25 -10.21
C ASN A 131 -21.80 -2.71 -9.31
N PHE A 132 -20.55 -2.46 -9.72
CA PHE A 132 -19.38 -2.76 -8.92
C PHE A 132 -19.32 -1.93 -7.63
N TYR A 133 -19.79 -0.67 -7.65
CA TYR A 133 -19.88 0.15 -6.45
C TYR A 133 -20.91 -0.40 -5.44
N VAL A 134 -22.09 -0.81 -5.92
CA VAL A 134 -23.14 -1.42 -5.10
C VAL A 134 -22.67 -2.77 -4.51
N ALA A 135 -22.02 -3.61 -5.32
CA ALA A 135 -21.47 -4.88 -4.84
C ALA A 135 -20.45 -4.67 -3.71
N LYS A 136 -19.53 -3.69 -3.87
CA LYS A 136 -18.51 -3.39 -2.86
C LYS A 136 -19.11 -2.91 -1.53
N ILE A 137 -20.14 -2.07 -1.56
CA ILE A 137 -20.77 -1.61 -0.33
C ILE A 137 -21.50 -2.77 0.37
N GLY A 138 -22.15 -3.66 -0.39
CA GLY A 138 -22.77 -4.87 0.13
C GLY A 138 -21.77 -5.79 0.85
N VAL A 139 -20.63 -6.11 0.24
CA VAL A 139 -19.57 -6.93 0.87
C VAL A 139 -19.07 -6.30 2.17
N ARG A 140 -18.95 -4.97 2.23
CA ARG A 140 -18.51 -4.27 3.43
C ARG A 140 -19.52 -4.36 4.57
N PHE A 141 -20.81 -4.26 4.28
CA PHE A 141 -21.85 -4.46 5.29
C PHE A 141 -21.80 -5.87 5.87
N ILE A 142 -21.70 -6.88 5.00
CA ILE A 142 -21.64 -8.29 5.41
C ILE A 142 -20.41 -8.52 6.31
N THR A 143 -19.23 -8.11 5.87
CA THR A 143 -17.99 -8.26 6.65
C THR A 143 -18.05 -7.52 7.98
N THR A 144 -18.63 -6.32 8.02
CA THR A 144 -18.76 -5.55 9.26
C THR A 144 -19.70 -6.24 10.26
N ILE A 145 -20.80 -6.83 9.81
CA ILE A 145 -21.73 -7.59 10.66
C ILE A 145 -21.07 -8.87 11.20
N VAL A 146 -20.28 -9.57 10.38
CA VAL A 146 -19.55 -10.79 10.79
C VAL A 146 -18.45 -10.46 11.80
N VAL A 147 -17.79 -9.31 11.64
CA VAL A 147 -16.68 -8.87 12.50
C VAL A 147 -17.18 -8.22 13.80
N TYR A 148 -18.38 -7.63 13.80
CA TYR A 148 -19.03 -7.04 14.98
C TYR A 148 -19.03 -7.94 16.24
N PRO A 149 -19.48 -9.21 16.20
CA PRO A 149 -19.48 -10.08 17.39
C PRO A 149 -18.06 -10.34 17.92
N ILE A 150 -17.06 -10.38 17.04
CA ILE A 150 -15.65 -10.55 17.43
C ILE A 150 -15.20 -9.32 18.22
N LEU A 151 -15.50 -8.11 17.75
CA LEU A 151 -15.12 -6.87 18.46
C LEU A 151 -15.87 -6.70 19.79
N ALA A 152 -17.14 -7.08 19.84
CA ALA A 152 -17.92 -7.05 21.08
C ALA A 152 -17.34 -7.99 22.14
N SER A 153 -16.80 -9.14 21.73
CA SER A 153 -16.17 -10.10 22.66
C SER A 153 -14.84 -9.62 23.24
N VAL A 154 -14.14 -8.69 22.57
CA VAL A 154 -12.86 -8.12 23.02
C VAL A 154 -13.06 -6.98 24.03
N GLY A 155 -14.31 -6.68 24.42
CA GLY A 155 -14.63 -5.69 25.45
C GLY A 155 -14.75 -4.25 24.93
N TYR A 156 -14.87 -4.06 23.62
CA TYR A 156 -15.20 -2.74 23.06
C TYR A 156 -16.71 -2.52 23.20
N GLU A 157 -17.14 -1.46 23.91
CA GLU A 157 -18.54 -1.06 24.02
C GLU A 157 -19.04 -0.45 22.69
N LEU A 158 -19.15 -1.29 21.67
CA LEU A 158 -19.42 -0.84 20.31
C LEU A 158 -20.93 -0.90 20.04
N SER A 159 -21.54 0.29 19.96
CA SER A 159 -22.95 0.45 19.62
C SER A 159 -23.22 0.03 18.17
N TRP A 160 -24.39 -0.55 17.91
CA TRP A 160 -24.85 -0.84 16.53
C TRP A 160 -24.83 0.41 15.62
N LYS A 161 -25.04 1.60 16.20
CA LYS A 161 -24.95 2.88 15.47
C LYS A 161 -23.52 3.20 15.04
N GLN A 162 -22.54 2.95 15.90
CA GLN A 162 -21.12 3.13 15.58
C GLN A 162 -20.67 2.12 14.53
N CYS A 163 -21.16 0.88 14.61
CA CYS A 163 -20.92 -0.16 13.61
C CYS A 163 -21.40 0.27 12.21
N LEU A 164 -22.58 0.88 12.13
CA LEU A 164 -23.13 1.40 10.87
C LEU A 164 -22.30 2.59 10.33
N ILE A 165 -21.85 3.48 11.21
CA ILE A 165 -20.94 4.59 10.83
C ILE A 165 -19.62 4.04 10.29
N ILE A 166 -19.06 3.01 10.93
CA ILE A 166 -17.82 2.35 10.49
C ILE A 166 -18.03 1.67 9.13
N ALA A 167 -19.16 0.97 8.93
CA ALA A 167 -19.50 0.35 7.66
C ALA A 167 -19.61 1.40 6.53
N TRP A 168 -20.16 2.59 6.83
CA TRP A 168 -20.35 3.66 5.86
C TRP A 168 -19.07 4.46 5.56
N SER A 169 -18.09 4.48 6.46
CA SER A 169 -16.84 5.26 6.35
C SER A 169 -15.86 4.69 5.30
N ASN A 170 -16.17 4.89 4.01
CA ASN A 170 -15.35 4.37 2.92
C ASN A 170 -14.12 5.24 2.64
N PHE A 171 -13.05 5.06 3.42
CA PHE A 171 -11.75 5.68 3.12
C PHE A 171 -11.12 5.00 1.89
N LYS A 172 -11.48 5.49 0.70
CA LYS A 172 -10.76 5.18 -0.53
C LYS A 172 -9.43 5.94 -0.51
N GLY A 173 -8.35 5.24 -0.18
CA GLY A 173 -7.00 5.81 -0.15
C GLY A 173 -6.32 5.75 -1.52
N VAL A 174 -5.27 6.57 -1.67
CA VAL A 174 -4.37 6.56 -2.84
C VAL A 174 -3.74 5.18 -3.09
N LEU A 175 -3.59 4.36 -2.05
CA LEU A 175 -3.09 2.97 -2.13
C LEU A 175 -3.91 2.08 -3.08
N MET A 176 -5.24 2.25 -3.12
CA MET A 176 -6.08 1.45 -4.01
C MET A 176 -5.88 1.88 -5.47
N ILE A 177 -5.69 3.18 -5.69
CA ILE A 177 -5.39 3.74 -7.01
C ILE A 177 -4.02 3.25 -7.47
N SER A 178 -3.01 3.27 -6.60
CA SER A 178 -1.66 2.80 -6.96
C SER A 178 -1.63 1.31 -7.28
N LEU A 179 -2.38 0.48 -6.54
CA LEU A 179 -2.49 -0.94 -6.85
C LEU A 179 -3.21 -1.20 -8.18
N SER A 180 -4.29 -0.47 -8.45
CA SER A 180 -4.99 -0.52 -9.74
C SER A 180 -4.06 -0.13 -10.89
N LEU A 181 -3.28 0.93 -10.69
CA LEU A 181 -2.33 1.43 -11.67
C LEU A 181 -1.21 0.42 -11.93
N ALA A 182 -0.65 -0.20 -10.89
CA ALA A 182 0.35 -1.25 -11.04
C ALA A 182 -0.18 -2.44 -11.86
N ARG A 183 -1.44 -2.82 -11.66
CA ARG A 183 -2.09 -3.89 -12.45
C ARG A 183 -2.39 -3.50 -13.90
N ALA A 184 -2.69 -2.23 -14.14
CA ALA A 184 -2.85 -1.69 -15.49
C ALA A 184 -1.51 -1.73 -16.24
N PHE A 185 -0.41 -1.28 -15.61
CA PHE A 185 0.94 -1.33 -16.19
C PHE A 185 1.43 -2.74 -16.49
N SER A 186 1.09 -3.73 -15.65
CA SER A 186 1.46 -5.13 -15.93
C SER A 186 0.73 -5.70 -17.15
N GLY A 187 -0.52 -5.28 -17.39
CA GLY A 187 -1.28 -5.67 -18.58
C GLY A 187 -0.68 -5.10 -19.87
N VAL A 188 -0.24 -3.85 -19.80
CA VAL A 188 0.42 -3.15 -20.92
C VAL A 188 1.72 -3.84 -21.34
N ASN A 189 2.58 -4.24 -20.39
CA ASN A 189 3.80 -5.01 -20.71
C ASN A 189 3.49 -6.38 -21.36
N LEU A 190 2.38 -7.01 -20.99
CA LEU A 190 1.96 -8.28 -21.60
C LEU A 190 1.45 -8.08 -23.04
N GLU A 191 0.71 -7.00 -23.31
CA GLU A 191 0.31 -6.65 -24.68
C GLU A 191 1.49 -6.26 -25.57
N PHE A 192 2.48 -5.54 -25.04
CA PHE A 192 3.72 -5.27 -25.76
C PHE A 192 4.52 -6.55 -26.03
N ALA A 193 4.63 -7.45 -25.04
CA ALA A 193 5.27 -8.75 -25.22
C ALA A 193 4.54 -9.60 -26.28
N LEU A 194 3.21 -9.70 -26.20
CA LEU A 194 2.41 -10.44 -27.18
C LEU A 194 2.49 -9.82 -28.59
N LYS A 195 2.50 -8.48 -28.72
CA LYS A 195 2.71 -7.82 -30.02
C LYS A 195 4.08 -8.10 -30.62
N VAL A 196 5.13 -8.15 -29.79
CA VAL A 196 6.48 -8.56 -30.23
C VAL A 196 6.51 -10.03 -30.66
N TRP A 197 5.84 -10.92 -29.94
CA TRP A 197 5.73 -12.34 -30.31
C TRP A 197 4.90 -12.55 -31.60
N THR A 198 3.80 -11.82 -31.81
CA THR A 198 3.04 -11.91 -33.07
C THR A 198 3.78 -11.31 -34.27
N LEU A 199 4.72 -10.39 -34.04
CA LEU A 199 5.58 -9.85 -35.10
C LEU A 199 6.79 -10.75 -35.40
N SER A 200 7.21 -11.63 -34.47
CA SER A 200 8.23 -12.64 -34.73
C SER A 200 7.73 -13.85 -35.55
N ASP A 201 6.42 -14.09 -35.59
CA ASP A 201 5.83 -15.13 -36.45
C ASP A 201 5.58 -14.65 -37.90
N CYS A 202 5.74 -13.35 -38.18
CA CYS A 202 5.61 -12.78 -39.53
C CYS A 202 6.95 -12.68 -40.29
N THR A 203 8.09 -13.02 -39.67
CA THR A 203 9.43 -12.98 -40.30
C THR A 203 10.07 -14.35 -40.52
N ILE A 204 9.33 -15.45 -40.27
CA ILE A 204 9.75 -16.81 -40.61
C ILE A 204 8.77 -17.38 -41.64
N GLY A 205 8.75 -16.74 -42.79
CA GLY A 205 7.86 -17.05 -43.92
C GLY A 205 8.39 -16.40 -45.19
N ALA A 206 9.69 -16.51 -45.41
CA ALA A 206 10.38 -16.22 -46.67
C ALA A 206 11.61 -17.13 -46.76
#